data_AF-A0A378UCM8-F1
#
_entry.id   AF-A0A378UCM8-F1
#
_cell.length_a   1.000
_cell.length_b   1.000
_cell.length_c   1.000
_cell.angle_alpha   90.00
_cell.angle_beta   90.00
_cell.angle_gamma   90.00
#
_symmetry.space_group_name_H-M   'P 1'
#
loop_
_entity.id
_entity.type
_entity.pdbx_description
1 polymer ?
#
loop_
_entity_poly.entity_id
_entity_poly.type
_entity_poly.pdbx_seq_one_letter_code
_entity_poly.pdbx_strand_id
1 'polypeptide(L)'
;MTALTTQHPAAGDRPALALALAGAEPTAARSHPTGSPLREKFRQRPLSVWREVARGRLADLQVDLDGLQADHRADPRYLDARRRLKEAVQIVNAPRGLRGLLNGAAVEATWLRIHAVDVAVVRLAAPGIVRARLPEIVSTGKELLGDNHESVVTMREILGHPKWTEHDREALARSAKAVLAASDSESMRLRSFRNILLGATAVLTLLALCFGVVGAFRPDTFGLVTNATSTPRTDIAIAELLGLVSASLVGAVAIRRIKGTSTAYAVPMASLLLKLPTGALTAVAGLLMVKAGIAGDGVSVTTNAHVVGYSLLFGASQQGITGMVDRQAQTLLNNISSKDNA
;
A
#
# COMPACT_ATOMS: atom_id res chain seq x y z
N MET A 1 55.70 0.51 -27.45
CA MET A 1 56.76 -0.06 -28.29
C MET A 1 56.17 -1.25 -29.05
N THR A 2 55.68 -1.02 -30.27
CA THR A 2 56.31 -1.46 -31.56
C THR A 2 56.32 -2.99 -31.67
N ALA A 3 55.27 -3.60 -32.24
CA ALA A 3 55.02 -3.87 -33.67
C ALA A 3 55.70 -5.15 -34.18
N LEU A 4 54.93 -6.02 -34.83
CA LEU A 4 55.38 -6.73 -36.02
C LEU A 4 54.17 -7.16 -36.87
N THR A 5 54.28 -6.75 -38.12
CA THR A 5 53.34 -6.77 -39.25
C THR A 5 53.55 -8.05 -40.07
N THR A 6 52.49 -8.62 -40.65
CA THR A 6 52.52 -9.21 -42.01
C THR A 6 51.11 -9.34 -42.60
N GLN A 7 50.96 -8.85 -43.85
CA GLN A 7 49.78 -8.85 -44.75
C GLN A 7 49.64 -10.21 -45.49
N HIS A 8 48.44 -10.79 -45.67
CA HIS A 8 47.53 -10.87 -46.87
C HIS A 8 48.14 -11.53 -48.15
N PRO A 9 47.42 -12.28 -49.07
CA PRO A 9 45.99 -12.07 -49.45
C PRO A 9 45.13 -13.27 -49.99
N ALA A 10 43.85 -12.92 -50.27
CA ALA A 10 42.98 -13.31 -51.41
C ALA A 10 42.14 -14.63 -51.48
N ALA A 11 40.81 -14.41 -51.43
CA ALA A 11 39.76 -14.72 -52.44
C ALA A 11 39.32 -16.15 -52.83
N GLY A 12 37.98 -16.30 -52.95
CA GLY A 12 37.22 -17.38 -53.62
C GLY A 12 36.63 -18.40 -52.66
N ASP A 13 35.40 -18.90 -52.72
CA ASP A 13 34.26 -18.70 -53.63
C ASP A 13 33.04 -19.37 -52.94
N ARG A 14 31.81 -18.87 -53.13
CA ARG A 14 30.59 -19.61 -52.75
C ARG A 14 30.17 -20.51 -53.91
N PRO A 15 29.49 -21.65 -53.63
CA PRO A 15 28.17 -21.76 -54.24
C PRO A 15 27.10 -22.39 -53.34
N ALA A 16 25.87 -22.02 -53.67
CA ALA A 16 24.62 -22.63 -53.24
C ALA A 16 24.40 -23.99 -53.91
N LEU A 17 23.70 -24.90 -53.22
CA LEU A 17 23.04 -26.05 -53.85
C LEU A 17 21.64 -26.21 -53.26
N ALA A 18 20.65 -25.96 -54.11
CA ALA A 18 19.28 -26.40 -53.99
C ALA A 18 19.11 -27.68 -54.84
N LEU A 19 18.37 -28.67 -54.34
CA LEU A 19 17.72 -29.76 -55.10
C LEU A 19 16.42 -30.10 -54.35
N ALA A 20 15.25 -29.69 -54.88
CA ALA A 20 14.33 -30.47 -55.74
C ALA A 20 13.51 -31.50 -54.92
N LEU A 21 12.28 -31.18 -54.50
CA LEU A 21 10.96 -31.31 -55.18
C LEU A 21 10.36 -32.73 -55.19
N ALA A 22 9.04 -32.77 -54.93
CA ALA A 22 8.07 -33.90 -54.93
C ALA A 22 7.84 -34.54 -53.54
N GLY A 23 6.64 -34.63 -52.96
CA GLY A 23 5.26 -34.50 -53.43
C GLY A 23 4.44 -35.64 -52.79
N ALA A 24 3.53 -35.33 -51.85
CA ALA A 24 2.35 -36.15 -51.48
C ALA A 24 1.65 -35.58 -50.22
N GLU A 25 0.33 -35.73 -50.20
CA GLU A 25 -0.72 -35.08 -49.40
C GLU A 25 -0.84 -35.46 -47.90
N PRO A 26 -1.70 -34.75 -47.13
CA PRO A 26 -1.75 -34.82 -45.67
C PRO A 26 -2.68 -35.93 -45.17
N THR A 27 -2.17 -36.80 -44.30
CA THR A 27 -2.99 -37.78 -43.59
C THR A 27 -3.46 -37.21 -42.25
N ALA A 28 -4.78 -37.16 -42.11
CA ALA A 28 -5.51 -36.67 -40.95
C ALA A 28 -5.06 -37.36 -39.64
N ALA A 29 -4.37 -36.62 -38.78
CA ALA A 29 -4.19 -36.96 -37.38
C ALA A 29 -5.19 -36.15 -36.54
N ARG A 30 -6.08 -36.89 -35.89
CA ARG A 30 -7.19 -36.46 -35.04
C ARG A 30 -6.80 -35.32 -34.09
N SER A 31 -7.58 -34.24 -34.12
CA SER A 31 -7.57 -33.18 -33.14
C SER A 31 -8.11 -33.68 -31.80
N HIS A 32 -7.22 -34.03 -30.88
CA HIS A 32 -7.53 -34.04 -29.44
C HIS A 32 -7.28 -32.63 -28.89
N PRO A 33 -8.30 -31.86 -28.47
CA PRO A 33 -8.06 -30.68 -27.66
C PRO A 33 -7.82 -31.14 -26.21
N THR A 34 -6.64 -31.68 -25.93
CA THR A 34 -6.18 -31.85 -24.54
C THR A 34 -5.61 -30.51 -24.07
N GLY A 35 -6.47 -29.49 -24.04
CA GLY A 35 -6.23 -28.25 -23.32
C GLY A 35 -6.29 -28.55 -21.84
N SER A 36 -5.14 -28.83 -21.25
CA SER A 36 -4.97 -29.10 -19.81
C SER A 36 -5.73 -28.09 -18.93
N PRO A 37 -6.59 -28.51 -17.98
CA PRO A 37 -7.23 -27.62 -17.00
C PRO A 37 -6.22 -27.01 -16.01
N LEU A 38 -4.94 -27.36 -16.13
CA LEU A 38 -3.86 -26.87 -15.27
C LEU A 38 -3.36 -25.47 -15.65
N ARG A 39 -3.69 -24.95 -16.85
CA ARG A 39 -3.29 -23.59 -17.26
C ARG A 39 -4.21 -22.49 -16.72
N GLU A 40 -5.40 -22.82 -16.23
CA GLU A 40 -6.35 -21.87 -15.64
C GLU A 40 -6.10 -21.60 -14.15
N LYS A 41 -5.44 -22.51 -13.42
CA LYS A 41 -5.16 -22.32 -11.99
C LYS A 41 -4.14 -21.21 -11.69
N PHE A 42 -3.28 -20.85 -12.64
CA PHE A 42 -2.21 -19.86 -12.42
C PHE A 42 -2.57 -18.41 -12.81
N ARG A 43 -3.84 -18.13 -13.13
CA ARG A 43 -4.31 -16.76 -13.40
C ARG A 43 -4.99 -16.08 -12.21
N GLN A 44 -4.92 -16.67 -11.02
CA GLN A 44 -5.35 -15.99 -9.79
C GLN A 44 -4.27 -14.99 -9.38
N ARG A 45 -4.35 -13.79 -9.95
CA ARG A 45 -3.55 -12.62 -9.56
C ARG A 45 -3.55 -12.50 -8.03
N PRO A 46 -2.43 -12.11 -7.39
CA PRO A 46 -2.41 -11.93 -5.95
C PRO A 46 -3.53 -10.97 -5.56
N LEU A 47 -4.49 -11.52 -4.84
CA LEU A 47 -5.52 -10.75 -4.16
C LEU A 47 -4.78 -9.91 -3.11
N SER A 48 -5.22 -8.68 -2.89
CA SER A 48 -4.61 -7.83 -1.87
C SER A 48 -4.69 -8.58 -0.53
N VAL A 49 -3.59 -8.69 0.23
CA VAL A 49 -3.50 -9.52 1.45
C VAL A 49 -4.72 -9.35 2.37
N TRP A 50 -5.20 -8.13 2.56
CA TRP A 50 -6.40 -7.84 3.36
C TRP A 50 -7.67 -8.54 2.87
N ARG A 51 -7.83 -8.77 1.55
CA ARG A 51 -8.98 -9.48 0.98
C ARG A 51 -8.92 -10.96 1.32
N GLU A 52 -7.73 -11.57 1.34
CA GLU A 52 -7.61 -12.98 1.74
C GLU A 52 -7.94 -13.16 3.21
N VAL A 53 -7.40 -12.29 4.07
CA VAL A 53 -7.72 -12.27 5.50
C VAL A 53 -9.23 -12.06 5.71
N ALA A 54 -9.83 -11.08 5.03
CA ALA A 54 -11.26 -10.82 5.12
C ALA A 54 -12.10 -12.00 4.60
N ARG A 55 -11.69 -12.69 3.53
CA ARG A 55 -12.42 -13.88 3.06
C ARG A 55 -12.38 -15.02 4.07
N GLY A 56 -11.22 -15.28 4.67
CA GLY A 56 -11.11 -16.28 5.74
C GLY A 56 -12.09 -15.96 6.87
N ARG A 57 -12.04 -14.73 7.39
CA ARG A 57 -12.93 -14.30 8.48
C ARG A 57 -14.42 -14.33 8.10
N LEU A 58 -14.77 -13.97 6.86
CA LEU A 58 -16.15 -14.06 6.38
C LEU A 58 -16.62 -15.51 6.24
N ALA A 59 -15.75 -16.43 5.84
CA ALA A 59 -16.07 -17.86 5.77
C ALA A 59 -16.31 -18.44 7.16
N ASP A 60 -15.46 -18.11 8.15
CA ASP A 60 -15.65 -18.52 9.54
C ASP A 60 -17.00 -18.01 10.09
N LEU A 61 -17.28 -16.73 9.86
CA LEU A 61 -18.55 -16.11 10.27
C LEU A 61 -19.77 -16.71 9.59
N GLN A 62 -19.62 -17.19 8.36
CA GLN A 62 -20.68 -17.90 7.66
C GLN A 62 -21.00 -19.22 8.36
N VAL A 63 -19.97 -19.98 8.73
CA VAL A 63 -20.11 -21.25 9.48
C VAL A 63 -20.80 -21.00 10.83
N ASP A 64 -20.37 -19.96 11.55
CA ASP A 64 -20.97 -19.60 12.84
C ASP A 64 -22.46 -19.27 12.72
N LEU A 65 -22.85 -18.47 11.71
CA LEU A 65 -24.25 -18.13 11.45
C LEU A 65 -25.07 -19.32 10.94
N ASP A 66 -24.48 -20.25 10.18
CA ASP A 66 -25.15 -21.45 9.71
C ASP A 66 -25.39 -22.46 10.85
N GLY A 67 -24.49 -22.48 11.85
CA GLY A 67 -24.57 -23.30 13.06
C GLY A 67 -25.57 -22.81 14.11
N LEU A 68 -26.17 -21.63 13.95
CA LEU A 68 -27.20 -21.13 14.85
C LEU A 68 -28.49 -21.96 14.76
N GLN A 69 -29.15 -22.19 15.91
CA GLN A 69 -30.36 -23.00 16.00
C GLN A 69 -31.50 -22.43 15.13
N ALA A 70 -32.37 -23.32 14.63
CA ALA A 70 -33.46 -22.97 13.72
C ALA A 70 -34.39 -21.88 14.27
N ASP A 71 -34.63 -21.86 15.58
CA ASP A 71 -35.47 -20.86 16.25
C ASP A 71 -34.96 -19.41 16.08
N HIS A 72 -33.66 -19.23 15.91
CA HIS A 72 -33.05 -17.90 15.71
C HIS A 72 -33.09 -17.44 14.26
N ARG A 73 -33.47 -18.29 13.29
CA ARG A 73 -33.48 -17.93 11.86
C ARG A 73 -34.56 -16.90 11.51
N ALA A 74 -35.61 -16.80 12.32
CA ALA A 74 -36.65 -15.80 12.19
C ALA A 74 -36.33 -14.50 12.98
N ASP A 75 -35.28 -14.48 13.80
CA ASP A 75 -34.90 -13.28 14.56
C ASP A 75 -34.45 -12.17 13.59
N PRO A 76 -35.03 -10.95 13.67
CA PRO A 76 -34.59 -9.82 12.87
C PRO A 76 -33.07 -9.55 12.93
N ARG A 77 -32.43 -9.85 14.07
CA ARG A 77 -30.98 -9.69 14.27
C ARG A 77 -30.17 -10.69 13.45
N TYR A 78 -30.66 -11.92 13.32
CA TYR A 78 -30.05 -12.95 12.46
C TYR A 78 -30.12 -12.55 10.99
N LEU A 79 -31.29 -12.08 10.54
CA LEU A 79 -31.49 -11.63 9.16
C LEU A 79 -30.60 -10.42 8.83
N ASP A 80 -30.45 -9.48 9.77
CA ASP A 80 -29.53 -8.35 9.60
C ASP A 80 -28.07 -8.80 9.49
N ALA A 81 -27.64 -9.73 10.35
CA ALA A 81 -26.29 -10.29 10.30
C ALA A 81 -26.01 -11.00 8.96
N ARG A 82 -26.93 -11.84 8.47
CA ARG A 82 -26.81 -12.48 7.14
C ARG A 82 -26.73 -11.47 6.01
N ARG A 83 -27.54 -10.42 6.04
CA ARG A 83 -27.51 -9.34 5.04
C ARG A 83 -26.14 -8.66 5.02
N ARG A 84 -25.62 -8.27 6.19
CA ARG A 84 -24.29 -7.64 6.31
C ARG A 84 -23.17 -8.56 5.86
N LEU A 85 -23.23 -9.85 6.18
CA LEU A 85 -22.26 -10.85 5.70
C LEU A 85 -22.26 -10.89 4.17
N LYS A 86 -23.44 -10.97 3.54
CA LYS A 86 -23.57 -11.00 2.08
C LYS A 86 -23.02 -9.72 1.43
N GLU A 87 -23.32 -8.55 1.99
CA GLU A 87 -22.77 -7.28 1.52
C GLU A 87 -21.24 -7.23 1.63
N ALA A 88 -20.67 -7.74 2.74
CA ALA A 88 -19.22 -7.78 2.93
C ALA A 88 -18.55 -8.71 1.89
N VAL A 89 -19.13 -9.88 1.63
CA VAL A 89 -18.67 -10.80 0.58
C VAL A 89 -18.72 -10.14 -0.80
N GLN A 90 -19.78 -9.39 -1.10
CA GLN A 90 -19.89 -8.63 -2.36
C GLN A 90 -18.79 -7.57 -2.50
N ILE A 91 -18.50 -6.82 -1.43
CA ILE A 91 -17.44 -5.79 -1.44
C ILE A 91 -16.06 -6.42 -1.66
N VAL A 92 -15.77 -7.54 -1.00
CA VAL A 92 -14.49 -8.24 -1.12
C VAL A 92 -14.27 -8.78 -2.54
N ASN A 93 -15.34 -9.29 -3.17
CA ASN A 93 -15.31 -9.87 -4.52
C ASN A 93 -15.49 -8.84 -5.64
N ALA A 94 -15.84 -7.59 -5.33
CA ALA A 94 -16.00 -6.53 -6.33
C ALA A 94 -14.69 -6.24 -7.08
N PRO A 95 -14.76 -6.00 -8.41
CA PRO A 95 -13.59 -5.72 -9.23
C PRO A 95 -12.86 -4.44 -8.78
N ARG A 96 -11.54 -4.40 -9.00
CA ARG A 96 -10.69 -3.26 -8.64
C ARG A 96 -11.01 -2.05 -9.53
N GLY A 97 -11.62 -1.01 -8.97
CA GLY A 97 -11.65 0.32 -9.58
C GLY A 97 -10.40 1.13 -9.20
N LEU A 98 -9.87 1.93 -10.14
CA LEU A 98 -8.74 2.85 -9.89
C LEU A 98 -9.00 3.80 -8.71
N ARG A 99 -10.22 4.33 -8.61
CA ARG A 99 -10.65 5.15 -7.44
C ARG A 99 -10.76 4.35 -6.15
N GLY A 100 -11.08 3.05 -6.22
CA GLY A 100 -11.16 2.15 -5.05
C GLY A 100 -9.80 1.68 -4.51
N LEU A 101 -8.74 1.78 -5.32
CA LEU A 101 -7.36 1.59 -4.87
C LEU A 101 -6.88 2.77 -4.02
N LEU A 102 -7.34 3.98 -4.33
CA LEU A 102 -7.04 5.20 -3.56
C LEU A 102 -7.96 5.34 -2.33
N ASN A 103 -9.24 4.95 -2.48
CA ASN A 103 -10.21 4.96 -1.38
C ASN A 103 -10.26 3.61 -0.66
N GLY A 104 -9.56 3.51 0.47
CA GLY A 104 -9.67 2.41 1.45
C GLY A 104 -11.05 2.22 2.09
N ALA A 105 -12.11 2.80 1.51
CA ALA A 105 -13.49 2.65 1.96
C ALA A 105 -13.99 1.21 1.86
N ALA A 106 -13.55 0.44 0.85
CA ALA A 106 -13.96 -0.96 0.72
C ALA A 106 -13.43 -1.84 1.87
N VAL A 107 -12.20 -1.57 2.33
CA VAL A 107 -11.59 -2.25 3.48
C VAL A 107 -12.42 -1.99 4.73
N GLU A 108 -12.64 -0.72 5.05
CA GLU A 108 -13.39 -0.28 6.23
C GLU A 108 -14.85 -0.76 6.20
N ALA A 109 -15.51 -0.63 5.04
CA ALA A 109 -16.87 -1.10 4.84
C ALA A 109 -17.00 -2.63 5.02
N THR A 110 -15.95 -3.39 4.74
CA THR A 110 -15.90 -4.83 4.97
C THR A 110 -15.72 -5.13 6.45
N TRP A 111 -14.73 -4.52 7.10
CA TRP A 111 -14.44 -4.75 8.53
C TRP A 111 -15.58 -4.31 9.44
N LEU A 112 -16.20 -3.16 9.18
CA LEU A 112 -17.37 -2.70 9.92
C LEU A 112 -18.55 -3.69 9.85
N ARG A 113 -18.72 -4.35 8.69
CA ARG A 113 -19.73 -5.40 8.50
C ARG A 113 -19.34 -6.68 9.23
N ILE A 114 -18.07 -7.10 9.15
CA ILE A 114 -17.53 -8.25 9.89
C ILE A 114 -17.76 -8.04 11.39
N HIS A 115 -17.39 -6.89 11.95
CA HIS A 115 -17.57 -6.57 13.37
C HIS A 115 -19.05 -6.56 13.78
N ALA A 116 -19.94 -6.03 12.93
CA ALA A 116 -21.37 -6.08 13.18
C ALA A 116 -21.91 -7.52 13.23
N VAL A 117 -21.40 -8.41 12.37
CA VAL A 117 -21.75 -9.83 12.37
C VAL A 117 -21.15 -10.53 13.59
N ASP A 118 -19.90 -10.24 13.96
CA ASP A 118 -19.25 -10.77 15.17
C ASP A 118 -20.08 -10.46 16.43
N VAL A 119 -20.59 -9.23 16.57
CA VAL A 119 -21.48 -8.86 17.68
C VAL A 119 -22.78 -9.65 17.65
N ALA A 120 -23.36 -9.90 16.47
CA ALA A 120 -24.58 -10.70 16.35
C ALA A 120 -24.34 -12.17 16.72
N VAL A 121 -23.20 -12.74 16.33
CA VAL A 121 -22.79 -14.09 16.72
C VAL A 121 -22.61 -14.17 18.24
N VAL A 122 -21.94 -13.21 18.88
CA VAL A 122 -21.79 -13.18 20.35
C VAL A 122 -23.15 -13.12 21.08
N ARG A 123 -24.15 -12.45 20.49
CA ARG A 123 -25.51 -12.35 21.07
C ARG A 123 -26.31 -13.65 20.94
N LEU A 124 -26.23 -14.29 19.77
CA LEU A 124 -27.17 -15.35 19.37
C LEU A 124 -26.57 -16.77 19.44
N ALA A 125 -25.24 -16.90 19.46
CA ALA A 125 -24.59 -18.20 19.44
C ALA A 125 -24.70 -18.96 20.75
N ALA A 126 -24.56 -20.29 20.64
CA ALA A 126 -24.52 -21.17 21.80
C ALA A 126 -23.35 -20.77 22.72
N PRO A 127 -23.51 -20.90 24.06
CA PRO A 127 -22.50 -20.48 25.02
C PRO A 127 -21.10 -21.09 24.78
N GLY A 128 -21.03 -22.30 24.23
CA GLY A 128 -19.76 -22.95 23.89
C GLY A 128 -18.96 -22.24 22.80
N ILE A 129 -19.63 -21.78 21.73
CA ILE A 129 -18.99 -21.04 20.63
C ILE A 129 -18.47 -19.70 21.14
N VAL A 130 -19.31 -18.99 21.90
CA VAL A 130 -18.95 -17.68 22.44
C VAL A 130 -17.80 -17.81 23.46
N ARG A 131 -17.80 -18.82 24.33
CA ARG A 131 -16.69 -19.09 25.27
C ARG A 131 -15.36 -19.34 24.56
N ALA A 132 -15.36 -20.01 23.40
CA ALA A 132 -14.14 -20.24 22.64
C ALA A 132 -13.55 -18.94 22.08
N ARG A 133 -14.39 -17.98 21.69
CA ARG A 133 -13.99 -16.72 21.05
C ARG A 133 -13.71 -15.59 22.02
N LEU A 134 -14.31 -15.63 23.20
CA LEU A 134 -14.24 -14.54 24.16
C LEU A 134 -12.82 -14.20 24.64
N PRO A 135 -11.92 -15.17 24.86
CA PRO A 135 -10.53 -14.87 25.23
C PRO A 135 -9.81 -13.99 24.19
N GLU A 136 -10.03 -14.24 22.89
CA GLU A 136 -9.48 -13.42 21.79
C GLU A 136 -10.00 -11.98 21.88
N ILE A 137 -11.31 -11.79 22.07
CA ILE A 137 -11.95 -10.48 22.19
C ILE A 137 -11.48 -9.75 23.45
N VAL A 138 -11.31 -10.47 24.57
CA VAL A 138 -10.80 -9.91 25.83
C VAL A 138 -9.34 -9.49 25.67
N SER A 139 -8.49 -10.30 25.04
CA SER A 139 -7.10 -9.95 24.76
C SER A 139 -7.01 -8.66 23.93
N THR A 140 -7.74 -8.64 22.81
CA THR A 140 -7.86 -7.47 21.93
C THR A 140 -8.37 -6.25 22.69
N GLY A 141 -9.36 -6.43 23.57
CA GLY A 141 -9.91 -5.38 24.42
C GLY A 141 -8.92 -4.82 25.43
N LYS A 142 -8.16 -5.69 26.12
CA LYS A 142 -7.11 -5.28 27.07
C LYS A 142 -6.08 -4.38 26.40
N GLU A 143 -5.77 -4.66 25.15
CA GLU A 143 -4.75 -3.93 24.43
C GLU A 143 -5.24 -2.62 23.82
N LEU A 144 -6.48 -2.60 23.30
CA LEU A 144 -7.05 -1.39 22.71
C LEU A 144 -7.55 -0.40 23.77
N LEU A 145 -8.15 -0.90 24.84
CA LEU A 145 -8.85 -0.09 25.84
C LEU A 145 -8.14 -0.05 27.19
N GLY A 146 -7.21 -0.98 27.45
CA GLY A 146 -6.57 -1.15 28.74
C GLY A 146 -7.24 -2.22 29.61
N ASP A 147 -6.46 -2.80 30.52
CA ASP A 147 -6.88 -3.94 31.35
C ASP A 147 -8.03 -3.63 32.32
N ASN A 148 -8.17 -2.34 32.69
CA ASN A 148 -9.16 -1.84 33.65
C ASN A 148 -10.39 -1.18 33.00
N HIS A 149 -10.53 -1.25 31.67
CA HIS A 149 -11.69 -0.68 31.00
C HIS A 149 -12.96 -1.47 31.35
N GLU A 150 -14.08 -0.78 31.58
CA GLU A 150 -15.38 -1.37 31.98
C GLU A 150 -15.74 -2.60 31.14
N SER A 151 -15.74 -2.47 29.81
CA SER A 151 -15.99 -3.57 28.87
C SER A 151 -15.10 -4.81 29.07
N VAL A 152 -13.82 -4.62 29.36
CA VAL A 152 -12.85 -5.72 29.53
C VAL A 152 -13.08 -6.45 30.86
N VAL A 153 -13.39 -5.68 31.91
CA VAL A 153 -13.72 -6.23 33.23
C VAL A 153 -15.03 -7.02 33.16
N THR A 154 -16.08 -6.46 32.57
CA THR A 154 -17.38 -7.13 32.41
C THR A 154 -17.26 -8.44 31.63
N MET A 155 -16.49 -8.47 30.54
CA MET A 155 -16.29 -9.72 29.78
C MET A 155 -15.55 -10.80 30.59
N ARG A 156 -14.58 -10.40 31.43
CA ARG A 156 -13.83 -11.32 32.29
C ARG A 156 -14.69 -11.89 33.41
N GLU A 157 -15.52 -11.05 34.02
CA GLU A 157 -16.47 -11.45 35.06
C GLU A 157 -17.47 -12.48 34.54
N ILE A 158 -18.13 -12.16 33.41
CA ILE A 158 -19.10 -13.06 32.76
C ILE A 158 -18.46 -14.37 32.32
N LEU A 159 -17.20 -14.36 31.88
CA LEU A 159 -16.48 -15.58 31.50
C LEU A 159 -16.34 -16.56 32.68
N GLY A 160 -16.25 -16.05 33.91
CA GLY A 160 -16.19 -16.85 35.14
C GLY A 160 -17.53 -17.49 35.53
N HIS A 161 -18.65 -17.06 34.95
CA HIS A 161 -19.97 -17.58 35.30
C HIS A 161 -20.19 -19.01 34.76
N PRO A 162 -20.65 -19.96 35.60
CA PRO A 162 -20.89 -21.34 35.18
C PRO A 162 -22.02 -21.46 34.15
N LYS A 163 -23.03 -20.59 34.23
CA LYS A 163 -24.13 -20.47 33.26
C LYS A 163 -24.34 -18.99 32.91
N TRP A 164 -24.69 -18.70 31.67
CA TRP A 164 -24.94 -17.34 31.20
C TRP A 164 -26.44 -17.09 31.05
N THR A 165 -26.88 -15.99 31.65
CA THR A 165 -28.24 -15.47 31.48
C THR A 165 -28.37 -14.69 30.16
N GLU A 166 -29.60 -14.38 29.76
CA GLU A 166 -29.84 -13.45 28.62
C GLU A 166 -29.24 -12.06 28.90
N HIS A 167 -29.26 -11.61 30.17
CA HIS A 167 -28.65 -10.35 30.58
C HIS A 167 -27.13 -10.38 30.40
N ASP A 168 -26.48 -11.48 30.79
CA ASP A 168 -25.04 -11.67 30.61
C ASP A 168 -24.66 -11.64 29.12
N ARG A 169 -25.47 -12.28 28.25
CA ARG A 169 -25.22 -12.27 26.80
C ARG A 169 -25.32 -10.86 26.20
N GLU A 170 -26.31 -10.07 26.62
CA GLU A 170 -26.43 -8.69 26.13
C GLU A 170 -25.32 -7.78 26.68
N ALA A 171 -24.91 -7.96 27.94
CA ALA A 171 -23.76 -7.25 28.52
C ALA A 171 -22.45 -7.60 27.79
N LEU A 172 -22.26 -8.88 27.47
CA LEU A 172 -21.12 -9.39 26.73
C LEU A 172 -21.05 -8.81 25.32
N ALA A 173 -22.17 -8.81 24.62
CA ALA A 173 -22.23 -8.27 23.26
C ALA A 173 -22.03 -6.75 23.22
N ARG A 174 -22.53 -6.01 24.21
CA ARG A 174 -22.25 -4.57 24.34
C ARG A 174 -20.76 -4.32 24.59
N SER A 175 -20.14 -5.11 25.45
CA SER A 175 -18.72 -5.02 25.77
C SER A 175 -17.84 -5.38 24.56
N ALA A 176 -18.18 -6.43 23.83
CA ALA A 176 -17.52 -6.82 22.58
C ALA A 176 -17.67 -5.72 21.50
N LYS A 177 -18.86 -5.13 21.38
CA LYS A 177 -19.08 -4.00 20.46
C LYS A 177 -18.18 -2.80 20.81
N ALA A 178 -17.96 -2.52 22.08
CA ALA A 178 -17.05 -1.44 22.50
C ALA A 178 -15.60 -1.72 22.10
N VAL A 179 -15.12 -2.95 22.24
CA VAL A 179 -13.78 -3.37 21.78
C VAL A 179 -13.64 -3.24 20.26
N LEU A 180 -14.63 -3.74 19.52
CA LEU A 180 -14.60 -3.68 18.05
C LEU A 180 -14.70 -2.25 17.53
N ALA A 181 -15.50 -1.39 18.18
CA ALA A 181 -15.57 0.04 17.86
C ALA A 181 -14.23 0.76 18.15
N ALA A 182 -13.51 0.36 19.19
CA ALA A 182 -12.18 0.87 19.46
C ALA A 182 -11.20 0.48 18.35
N SER A 183 -11.25 -0.78 17.89
CA SER A 183 -10.46 -1.27 16.75
C SER A 183 -10.75 -0.49 15.46
N ASP A 184 -12.03 -0.23 15.17
CA ASP A 184 -12.45 0.59 14.02
C ASP A 184 -11.89 2.02 14.11
N SER A 185 -11.84 2.60 15.31
CA SER A 185 -11.31 3.96 15.52
C SER A 185 -9.82 4.10 15.22
N GLU A 186 -9.03 3.04 15.47
CA GLU A 186 -7.61 3.02 15.11
C GLU A 186 -7.41 2.89 13.60
N SER A 187 -8.21 2.04 12.96
CA SER A 187 -8.25 1.90 11.50
C SER A 187 -8.58 3.23 10.79
N MET A 188 -9.48 4.04 11.36
CA MET A 188 -9.79 5.38 10.83
C MET A 188 -8.59 6.33 10.87
N ARG A 189 -7.74 6.28 11.90
CA ARG A 189 -6.53 7.11 11.99
C ARG A 189 -5.50 6.77 10.91
N LEU A 190 -5.35 5.49 10.58
CA LEU A 190 -4.49 5.07 9.47
C LEU A 190 -5.00 5.58 8.13
N ARG A 191 -6.32 5.52 7.92
CA ARG A 191 -6.94 5.99 6.69
C ARG A 191 -6.77 7.50 6.51
N SER A 192 -7.11 8.30 7.54
CA SER A 192 -7.00 9.76 7.46
C SER A 192 -5.55 10.17 7.22
N PHE A 193 -4.60 9.54 7.91
CA PHE A 193 -3.18 9.76 7.71
C PHE A 193 -2.72 9.43 6.29
N ARG A 194 -3.08 8.25 5.74
CA ARG A 194 -2.77 7.91 4.34
C ARG A 194 -3.36 8.93 3.37
N ASN A 195 -4.60 9.33 3.56
CA ASN A 195 -5.26 10.29 2.68
C ASN A 195 -4.61 11.67 2.74
N ILE A 196 -4.17 12.12 3.92
CA ILE A 196 -3.39 13.35 4.08
C ILE A 196 -2.05 13.23 3.34
N LEU A 197 -1.34 12.10 3.46
CA LEU A 197 -0.08 11.86 2.75
C LEU A 197 -0.28 11.88 1.23
N LEU A 198 -1.30 11.20 0.71
CA LEU A 198 -1.61 11.20 -0.72
C LEU A 198 -2.03 12.59 -1.20
N GLY A 199 -2.80 13.34 -0.41
CA GLY A 199 -3.18 14.72 -0.71
C GLY A 199 -1.96 15.64 -0.77
N ALA A 200 -1.08 15.57 0.22
CA ALA A 200 0.19 16.30 0.24
C ALA A 200 1.08 15.92 -0.96
N THR A 201 1.16 14.63 -1.30
CA THR A 201 1.92 14.14 -2.45
C THR A 201 1.37 14.73 -3.75
N ALA A 202 0.05 14.75 -3.93
CA ALA A 202 -0.59 15.35 -5.10
C ALA A 202 -0.32 16.86 -5.21
N VAL A 203 -0.41 17.59 -4.09
CA VAL A 203 -0.11 19.04 -4.05
C VAL A 203 1.36 19.30 -4.37
N LEU A 204 2.30 18.58 -3.77
CA LEU A 204 3.73 18.76 -4.05
C LEU A 204 4.07 18.36 -5.49
N THR A 205 3.46 17.30 -6.02
CA THR A 205 3.63 16.92 -7.44
C THR A 205 3.11 18.01 -8.36
N LEU A 206 1.95 18.61 -8.06
CA LEU A 206 1.42 19.74 -8.82
C LEU A 206 2.37 20.93 -8.77
N LEU A 207 2.92 21.25 -7.59
CA LEU A 207 3.91 22.32 -7.45
C LEU A 207 5.18 22.05 -8.25
N ALA A 208 5.71 20.83 -8.22
CA ALA A 208 6.86 20.45 -9.05
C ALA A 208 6.54 20.63 -10.53
N LEU A 209 5.40 20.12 -11.02
CA LEU A 209 4.97 20.34 -12.39
C LEU A 209 4.84 21.83 -12.73
N CYS A 210 4.32 22.65 -11.82
CA CYS A 210 4.25 24.11 -12.00
C CYS A 210 5.66 24.73 -12.11
N PHE A 211 6.62 24.34 -11.27
CA PHE A 211 8.00 24.82 -11.37
C PHE A 211 8.67 24.42 -12.69
N GLY A 212 8.55 23.15 -13.11
CA GLY A 212 9.04 22.69 -14.41
C GLY A 212 8.43 23.47 -15.58
N VAL A 213 7.11 23.70 -15.57
CA VAL A 213 6.40 24.47 -16.60
C VAL A 213 6.83 25.93 -16.60
N VAL A 214 6.82 26.60 -15.45
CA VAL A 214 7.20 28.01 -15.34
C VAL A 214 8.67 28.21 -15.71
N GLY A 215 9.56 27.32 -15.28
CA GLY A 215 10.98 27.35 -15.65
C GLY A 215 11.20 27.25 -17.15
N ALA A 216 10.42 26.42 -17.85
CA ALA A 216 10.48 26.30 -19.30
C ALA A 216 10.01 27.57 -20.04
N PHE A 217 8.98 28.24 -19.51
CA PHE A 217 8.42 29.46 -20.11
C PHE A 217 9.13 30.76 -19.69
N ARG A 218 9.85 30.76 -18.56
CA ARG A 218 10.54 31.94 -17.99
C ARG A 218 12.03 31.65 -17.72
N PRO A 219 12.82 31.34 -18.76
CA PRO A 219 14.24 31.03 -18.61
C PRO A 219 15.04 32.21 -18.03
N ASP A 220 14.62 33.46 -18.24
CA ASP A 220 15.33 34.65 -17.75
C ASP A 220 15.34 34.75 -16.21
N THR A 221 14.24 34.31 -15.57
CA THR A 221 14.13 34.31 -14.10
C THR A 221 14.71 33.04 -13.49
N PHE A 222 14.50 31.88 -14.12
CA PHE A 222 14.80 30.57 -13.54
C PHE A 222 16.03 29.87 -14.12
N GLY A 223 16.70 30.41 -15.14
CA GLY A 223 17.94 29.85 -15.70
C GLY A 223 18.99 29.69 -14.61
N LEU A 224 19.53 28.47 -14.46
CA LEU A 224 20.37 28.13 -13.30
C LEU A 224 21.85 28.36 -13.61
N VAL A 225 22.27 28.13 -14.85
CA VAL A 225 23.65 28.34 -15.28
C VAL A 225 23.83 29.75 -15.83
N THR A 226 24.85 30.46 -15.36
CA THR A 226 25.14 31.84 -15.76
C THR A 226 25.92 31.94 -17.09
N ASN A 227 26.39 30.81 -17.62
CA ASN A 227 27.29 30.73 -18.77
C ASN A 227 26.55 30.08 -19.96
N ALA A 228 26.72 30.62 -21.17
CA ALA A 228 25.89 30.40 -22.37
C ALA A 228 25.84 28.97 -22.97
N THR A 229 26.31 27.95 -22.26
CA THR A 229 26.39 26.56 -22.74
C THR A 229 25.30 25.63 -22.18
N SER A 230 24.41 26.11 -21.30
CA SER A 230 23.23 25.34 -20.88
C SER A 230 21.98 25.69 -21.69
N THR A 231 20.99 24.79 -21.70
CA THR A 231 19.64 25.07 -22.19
C THR A 231 18.77 25.54 -21.02
N PRO A 232 18.68 26.86 -20.74
CA PRO A 232 18.07 27.38 -19.50
C PRO A 232 16.59 26.98 -19.32
N ARG A 233 15.90 26.65 -20.43
CA ARG A 233 14.51 26.15 -20.41
C ARG A 233 14.37 24.76 -19.77
N THR A 234 15.43 23.96 -19.74
CA THR A 234 15.40 22.59 -19.20
C THR A 234 16.10 22.45 -17.86
N ASP A 235 16.82 23.48 -17.39
CA ASP A 235 17.63 23.41 -16.16
C ASP A 235 16.79 22.99 -14.94
N ILE A 236 15.59 23.56 -14.79
CA ILE A 236 14.66 23.21 -13.70
C ILE A 236 14.15 21.77 -13.84
N ALA A 237 13.77 21.35 -15.05
CA ALA A 237 13.30 19.98 -15.28
C ALA A 237 14.41 18.95 -15.01
N ILE A 238 15.66 19.25 -15.36
CA ILE A 238 16.83 18.42 -15.04
C ILE A 238 17.04 18.38 -13.52
N ALA A 239 16.95 19.52 -12.83
CA ALA A 239 17.08 19.59 -11.38
C ALA A 239 15.98 18.76 -10.67
N GLU A 240 14.73 18.84 -11.13
CA GLU A 240 13.63 18.04 -10.61
C GLU A 240 13.84 16.54 -10.83
N LEU A 241 14.29 16.14 -12.02
CA LEU A 241 14.59 14.74 -12.34
C LEU A 241 15.72 14.20 -11.46
N LEU A 242 16.79 14.98 -11.24
CA LEU A 242 17.88 14.57 -10.36
C LEU A 242 17.46 14.56 -8.89
N GLY A 243 16.60 15.50 -8.48
CA GLY A 243 15.96 15.50 -7.18
C GLY A 243 15.11 14.25 -6.95
N LEU A 244 14.34 13.82 -7.96
CA LEU A 244 13.58 12.56 -7.95
C LEU A 244 14.49 11.33 -7.84
N VAL A 245 15.61 11.32 -8.57
CA VAL A 245 16.60 10.23 -8.48
C VAL A 245 17.15 10.14 -7.06
N SER A 246 17.59 11.27 -6.49
CA SER A 246 18.09 11.33 -5.11
C SER A 246 17.03 10.90 -4.10
N ALA A 247 15.79 11.36 -4.27
CA ALA A 247 14.65 10.94 -3.47
C ALA A 247 14.39 9.44 -3.51
N SER A 248 14.48 8.85 -4.70
CA SER A 248 14.26 7.43 -4.90
C SER A 248 15.31 6.59 -4.18
N LEU A 249 16.57 7.03 -4.16
CA LEU A 249 17.66 6.39 -3.43
C LEU A 249 17.44 6.45 -1.91
N VAL A 250 17.09 7.62 -1.38
CA VAL A 250 16.74 7.81 0.03
C VAL A 250 15.51 6.95 0.41
N GLY A 251 14.51 6.91 -0.47
CA GLY A 251 13.32 6.05 -0.33
C GLY A 251 13.68 4.56 -0.32
N ALA A 252 14.53 4.10 -1.23
CA ALA A 252 14.99 2.72 -1.30
C ALA A 252 15.70 2.27 -0.01
N VAL A 253 16.53 3.14 0.58
CA VAL A 253 17.16 2.88 1.87
C VAL A 253 16.14 2.83 3.02
N ALA A 254 15.03 3.55 2.93
CA ALA A 254 13.96 3.50 3.93
C ALA A 254 13.16 2.20 3.87
N ILE A 255 13.06 1.54 2.70
CA ILE A 255 12.32 0.28 2.54
C ILE A 255 12.86 -0.82 3.48
N ARG A 256 14.17 -0.87 3.73
CA ARG A 256 14.77 -1.89 4.63
C ARG A 256 14.27 -1.82 6.07
N ARG A 257 13.64 -0.71 6.48
CA ARG A 257 13.09 -0.52 7.84
C ARG A 257 11.60 -0.82 7.93
N ILE A 258 10.94 -1.11 6.81
CA ILE A 258 9.51 -1.40 6.78
C ILE A 258 9.30 -2.79 7.37
N LYS A 259 8.71 -2.83 8.57
CA LYS A 259 8.26 -4.07 9.21
C LYS A 259 6.85 -4.40 8.70
N GLY A 260 6.75 -5.41 7.83
CA GLY A 260 5.49 -5.95 7.32
C GLY A 260 4.78 -5.07 6.27
N THR A 261 4.27 -5.70 5.21
CA THR A 261 3.42 -5.06 4.18
C THR A 261 1.93 -5.39 4.36
N SER A 262 1.60 -6.11 5.43
CA SER A 262 0.27 -6.69 5.67
C SER A 262 -0.77 -5.69 6.19
N THR A 263 -0.40 -4.43 6.45
CA THR A 263 -1.37 -3.44 6.91
C THR A 263 -2.32 -3.07 5.78
N ALA A 264 -3.63 -3.16 6.04
CA ALA A 264 -4.68 -2.97 5.03
C ALA A 264 -4.65 -1.58 4.35
N TYR A 265 -3.93 -0.61 4.95
CA TYR A 265 -3.89 0.77 4.52
C TYR A 265 -2.59 1.18 3.81
N ALA A 266 -1.57 0.33 3.65
CA ALA A 266 -0.33 0.63 2.90
C ALA A 266 0.31 2.00 3.23
N VAL A 267 0.19 2.45 4.48
CA VAL A 267 0.71 3.74 4.97
C VAL A 267 2.20 3.95 4.65
N PRO A 268 3.09 2.95 4.80
CA PRO A 268 4.50 3.10 4.42
C PRO A 268 4.71 3.46 2.95
N MET A 269 3.84 2.97 2.05
CA MET A 269 3.96 3.28 0.63
C MET A 269 3.57 4.73 0.35
N ALA A 270 2.54 5.24 1.03
CA ALA A 270 2.14 6.64 0.89
C ALA A 270 3.23 7.60 1.40
N SER A 271 3.93 7.27 2.49
CA SER A 271 5.04 8.10 2.99
C SER A 271 6.26 8.04 2.07
N LEU A 272 6.54 6.88 1.44
CA LEU A 272 7.58 6.78 0.40
C LEU A 272 7.24 7.61 -0.84
N LEU A 273 5.98 7.56 -1.31
CA LEU A 273 5.54 8.33 -2.47
C LEU A 273 5.69 9.84 -2.26
N LEU A 274 5.43 10.33 -1.05
CA LEU A 274 5.61 11.75 -0.68
C LEU A 274 7.05 12.23 -0.91
N LYS A 275 8.05 11.35 -0.76
CA LYS A 275 9.47 11.72 -0.91
C LYS A 275 9.84 12.09 -2.34
N LEU A 276 9.17 11.53 -3.34
CA LEU A 276 9.49 11.81 -4.73
C LEU A 276 9.32 13.30 -5.08
N PRO A 277 8.10 13.88 -4.99
CA PRO A 277 7.92 15.29 -5.30
C PRO A 277 8.65 16.19 -4.31
N THR A 278 8.81 15.76 -3.05
CA THR A 278 9.56 16.54 -2.06
C THR A 278 11.03 16.68 -2.46
N GLY A 279 11.69 15.61 -2.90
CA GLY A 279 13.09 15.68 -3.35
C GLY A 279 13.28 16.46 -4.65
N ALA A 280 12.30 16.40 -5.56
CA ALA A 280 12.28 17.25 -6.75
C ALA A 280 12.26 18.75 -6.37
N LEU A 281 11.33 19.12 -5.48
CA LEU A 281 11.15 20.49 -5.02
C LEU A 281 12.33 20.98 -4.17
N THR A 282 12.91 20.15 -3.31
CA THR A 282 14.09 20.56 -2.53
C THR A 282 15.31 20.75 -3.41
N ALA A 283 15.49 19.96 -4.46
CA ALA A 283 16.53 20.18 -5.46
C ALA A 283 16.40 21.56 -6.12
N VAL A 284 15.20 21.88 -6.63
CA VAL A 284 14.92 23.19 -7.24
C VAL A 284 15.11 24.33 -6.24
N ALA A 285 14.54 24.22 -5.05
CA ALA A 285 14.65 25.25 -4.01
C ALA A 285 16.11 25.51 -3.61
N GLY A 286 16.90 24.45 -3.43
CA GLY A 286 18.32 24.56 -3.10
C GLY A 286 19.14 25.23 -4.20
N LEU A 287 18.91 24.88 -5.47
CA LEU A 287 19.57 25.56 -6.59
C LEU A 287 19.19 27.04 -6.70
N LEU A 288 17.93 27.38 -6.48
CA LEU A 288 17.48 28.78 -6.46
C LEU A 288 18.10 29.56 -5.29
N MET A 289 18.26 28.91 -4.14
CA MET A 289 18.93 29.51 -2.97
C MET A 289 20.42 29.78 -3.25
N VAL A 290 21.12 28.85 -3.92
CA VAL A 290 22.50 29.06 -4.36
C VAL A 290 22.57 30.18 -5.40
N LYS A 291 21.67 30.19 -6.39
CA LYS A 291 21.60 31.26 -7.40
C LYS A 291 21.34 32.63 -6.77
N ALA A 292 20.55 32.69 -5.69
CA ALA A 292 20.27 33.91 -4.94
C ALA A 292 21.45 34.41 -4.10
N GLY A 293 22.59 33.72 -4.09
CA GLY A 293 23.78 34.09 -3.30
C GLY A 293 23.66 33.79 -1.81
N ILE A 294 22.59 33.13 -1.37
CA ILE A 294 22.34 32.83 0.05
C ILE A 294 23.39 31.83 0.59
N ALA A 295 23.98 31.01 -0.28
CA ALA A 295 25.02 30.05 0.08
C ALA A 295 26.42 30.68 0.28
N GLY A 296 26.57 31.98 0.07
CA GLY A 296 27.82 32.72 0.19
C GLY A 296 28.62 32.83 -1.11
N ASP A 297 29.56 33.77 -1.16
CA ASP A 297 30.25 34.22 -2.38
C ASP A 297 31.08 33.13 -3.09
N GLY A 298 31.42 32.04 -2.40
CA GLY A 298 32.17 30.91 -2.96
C GLY A 298 31.30 29.82 -3.62
N VAL A 299 29.97 29.87 -3.49
CA VAL A 299 29.07 28.81 -3.95
C VAL A 299 28.15 29.37 -5.05
N SER A 300 28.41 28.97 -6.29
CA SER A 300 27.67 29.47 -7.46
C SER A 300 27.38 28.36 -8.48
N VAL A 301 26.31 28.53 -9.26
CA VAL A 301 25.92 27.58 -10.31
C VAL A 301 26.45 28.06 -11.66
N THR A 302 27.74 27.84 -11.91
CA THR A 302 28.42 28.30 -13.14
C THR A 302 28.55 27.22 -14.20
N THR A 303 28.41 25.94 -13.82
CA THR A 303 28.58 24.80 -14.72
C THR A 303 27.42 23.81 -14.63
N ASN A 304 27.20 23.03 -15.69
CA ASN A 304 26.24 21.91 -15.67
C ASN A 304 26.57 20.88 -14.58
N ALA A 305 27.85 20.71 -14.23
CA ALA A 305 28.26 19.83 -13.14
C ALA A 305 27.75 20.32 -11.77
N HIS A 306 27.71 21.64 -11.55
CA HIS A 306 27.13 22.22 -10.33
C HIS A 306 25.63 21.97 -10.25
N VAL A 307 24.91 22.12 -11.37
CA VAL A 307 23.48 21.77 -11.44
C VAL A 307 23.27 20.32 -11.03
N VAL A 308 24.04 19.40 -11.59
CA VAL A 308 23.92 17.96 -11.28
C VAL A 308 24.23 17.68 -9.80
N GLY A 309 25.40 18.12 -9.33
CA GLY A 309 25.87 17.83 -7.97
C GLY A 309 24.97 18.43 -6.90
N TYR A 310 24.59 19.72 -7.03
CA TYR A 310 23.72 20.38 -6.07
C TYR A 310 22.29 19.82 -6.11
N SER A 311 21.77 19.45 -7.28
CA SER A 311 20.41 18.86 -7.36
C SER A 311 20.35 17.52 -6.63
N LEU A 312 21.38 16.69 -6.76
CA LEU A 312 21.47 15.43 -6.03
C LEU A 312 21.59 15.67 -4.52
N LEU A 313 22.43 16.63 -4.10
CA LEU A 313 22.65 16.98 -2.69
C LEU A 313 21.37 17.51 -2.03
N PHE A 314 20.73 18.51 -2.63
CA PHE A 314 19.50 19.11 -2.10
C PHE A 314 18.28 18.17 -2.27
N GLY A 315 18.28 17.31 -3.29
CA GLY A 315 17.30 16.24 -3.40
C GLY A 315 17.40 15.24 -2.26
N ALA A 316 18.61 14.95 -1.76
CA ALA A 316 18.83 14.06 -0.61
C ALA A 316 18.50 14.75 0.72
N SER A 317 18.76 16.06 0.81
CA SER A 317 18.53 16.84 2.04
C SER A 317 17.07 16.88 2.46
N GLN A 318 16.13 16.53 1.56
CA GLN A 318 14.72 16.37 1.91
C GLN A 318 14.48 15.45 3.11
N GLN A 319 15.40 14.49 3.37
CA GLN A 319 15.24 13.51 4.44
C GLN A 319 15.16 14.16 5.82
N GLY A 320 15.68 15.39 5.98
CA GLY A 320 15.47 16.17 7.20
C GLY A 320 13.99 16.45 7.49
N ILE A 321 13.19 16.72 6.45
CA ILE A 321 11.76 16.99 6.57
C ILE A 321 10.96 15.69 6.50
N THR A 322 11.19 14.86 5.47
CA THR A 322 10.42 13.62 5.26
C THR A 322 10.69 12.59 6.35
N GLY A 323 11.83 12.67 7.04
CA GLY A 323 12.13 11.83 8.20
C GLY A 323 11.17 12.00 9.38
N MET A 324 10.60 13.19 9.58
CA MET A 324 9.56 13.41 10.60
C MET A 324 8.26 12.68 10.23
N VAL A 325 7.88 12.75 8.95
CA VAL A 325 6.71 12.04 8.42
C VAL A 325 6.90 10.53 8.53
N ASP A 326 8.10 10.02 8.21
CA ASP A 326 8.43 8.61 8.35
C ASP A 326 8.28 8.13 9.81
N ARG A 327 8.77 8.91 10.78
CA ARG A 327 8.64 8.59 12.21
C ARG A 327 7.18 8.55 12.64
N GLN A 328 6.38 9.53 12.22
CA GLN A 328 4.96 9.56 12.55
C GLN A 328 4.22 8.35 11.96
N ALA A 329 4.52 8.00 10.69
CA ALA A 329 3.98 6.81 10.05
C ALA A 329 4.32 5.54 10.84
N GLN A 330 5.58 5.40 11.28
CA GLN A 330 6.02 4.25 12.06
C GLN A 330 5.37 4.18 13.44
N THR A 331 5.19 5.31 14.14
CA THR A 331 4.48 5.37 15.42
C THR A 331 3.05 4.87 15.27
N LEU A 332 2.33 5.34 14.23
CA LEU A 332 0.95 4.90 13.97
C LEU A 332 0.86 3.40 13.64
N LEU A 333 1.85 2.85 12.93
CA LEU A 333 1.89 1.43 12.58
C LEU A 333 2.29 0.54 13.75
N ASN A 334 3.27 0.96 14.56
CA ASN A 334 3.69 0.23 15.74
C ASN A 334 2.57 0.12 16.78
N ASN A 335 1.77 1.19 16.91
CA ASN A 335 0.60 1.19 17.79
C ASN A 335 -0.45 0.15 17.40
N ILE A 336 -0.41 -0.41 16.18
CA ILE A 336 -1.36 -1.43 15.70
C ILE A 336 -0.68 -2.79 15.61
N SER A 337 0.56 -2.85 15.11
CA SER A 337 1.32 -4.10 15.00
C SER A 337 1.78 -4.67 16.34
N SER A 338 1.96 -3.85 17.38
CA SER A 338 2.10 -4.37 18.74
C SER A 338 0.87 -5.18 19.14
N LYS A 339 -0.28 -4.87 18.52
CA LYS A 339 -1.60 -5.37 18.88
C LYS A 339 -2.10 -6.58 18.13
N ASP A 340 -1.65 -6.77 16.90
CA ASP A 340 -1.95 -7.98 16.14
C ASP A 340 -1.09 -9.19 16.58
N ASN A 341 -0.02 -8.98 17.39
CA ASN A 341 0.94 -10.02 17.79
C ASN A 341 0.93 -10.35 19.30
N ALA A 342 0.00 -9.77 20.07
CA ALA A 342 -0.17 -10.02 21.50
C ALA A 342 -1.46 -10.83 21.76
#